data_AF-A0AAU6HVG4-F1
#
_entry.id   AF-A0AAU6HVG4-F1
#
_cell.length_a   1.000
_cell.length_b   1.000
_cell.length_c   1.000
_cell.angle_alpha   90.00
_cell.angle_beta   90.00
_cell.angle_gamma   90.00
#
_symmetry.space_group_name_H-M   'P 1'
#
loop_
_entity.id
_entity.type
_entity.pdbx_description
1 polymer ?
#
loop_
_entity_poly.entity_id
_entity_poly.type
_entity_poly.pdbx_seq_one_letter_code
_entity_poly.pdbx_strand_id
1 'polypeptide(L)'
;MPAPDAAYRRQVRRHAALLAGVVIALVIAVIATPPALRGHTLTTAHMAQPAIAAFYLLGNASFVYAYLAPALWAVRYARLATRHLAVGLRVMALGLFVLAVTSANRVIWVCLRIDAPGSHQAFNTVNWSMNDWALGLGLIGLTYSAGRQLAVQVRSVVPQRRMYRELTPLWTALAAAYPELVLNVEPHGSRWRPFRFRRTHERFYRRLIECRDGLVRLSPSLARVAPEADLAGGPAGQLARHISEARALKPATRTPRRH
;
A
#
# COMPACT_ATOMS: atom_id res chain seq x y z
N MET A 1 1.38 7.34 -18.21
CA MET A 1 0.55 6.24 -17.68
C MET A 1 -0.09 5.58 -18.88
N PRO A 2 0.23 4.32 -19.21
CA PRO A 2 -0.44 3.61 -20.31
C PRO A 2 -1.93 3.46 -19.97
N ALA A 3 -2.80 3.72 -20.94
CA ALA A 3 -4.24 3.55 -20.78
C ALA A 3 -4.53 2.07 -20.47
N PRO A 4 -5.42 1.75 -19.52
CA PRO A 4 -5.76 0.36 -19.22
C PRO A 4 -6.31 -0.32 -20.47
N ASP A 5 -5.76 -1.49 -20.78
CA ASP A 5 -6.11 -2.28 -21.96
C ASP A 5 -7.63 -2.43 -22.09
N ALA A 6 -8.16 -2.32 -23.31
CA ALA A 6 -9.61 -2.40 -23.56
C ALA A 6 -10.23 -3.71 -23.02
N ALA A 7 -9.45 -4.80 -22.96
CA ALA A 7 -9.83 -6.07 -22.37
C ALA A 7 -10.06 -5.96 -20.85
N TYR A 8 -9.17 -5.28 -20.13
CA TYR A 8 -9.30 -5.05 -18.68
C TYR A 8 -10.56 -4.26 -18.34
N ARG A 9 -10.85 -3.20 -19.09
CA ARG A 9 -12.09 -2.41 -18.91
C ARG A 9 -13.34 -3.23 -19.13
N ARG A 10 -13.36 -4.12 -20.13
CA ARG A 10 -14.49 -5.04 -20.37
C ARG A 10 -14.68 -6.02 -19.22
N GLN A 11 -13.60 -6.57 -18.68
CA GLN A 11 -13.65 -7.48 -17.55
C GLN A 11 -14.18 -6.80 -16.28
N VAL A 12 -13.67 -5.60 -15.95
CA VAL A 12 -14.16 -4.82 -14.79
C VAL A 12 -15.65 -4.51 -14.94
N ARG A 13 -16.09 -4.08 -16.13
CA ARG A 13 -17.52 -3.82 -16.40
C ARG A 13 -18.39 -5.07 -16.22
N ARG A 14 -17.90 -6.24 -16.64
CA ARG A 14 -18.62 -7.51 -16.45
C ARG A 14 -18.75 -7.86 -14.97
N HIS A 15 -17.69 -7.77 -14.18
CA HIS A 15 -17.77 -8.02 -12.74
C HIS A 15 -18.66 -7.00 -12.03
N ALA A 16 -18.58 -5.72 -12.41
CA ALA A 16 -19.45 -4.68 -11.87
C ALA A 16 -20.93 -4.91 -12.22
N ALA A 17 -21.23 -5.31 -13.47
CA ALA A 17 -22.59 -5.63 -13.89
C ALA A 17 -23.14 -6.86 -13.17
N LEU A 18 -22.32 -7.91 -12.98
CA LEU A 18 -22.70 -9.09 -12.19
C LEU A 18 -23.00 -8.72 -10.74
N LEU A 19 -22.12 -7.93 -10.10
CA LEU A 19 -22.33 -7.46 -8.73
C LEU A 19 -23.59 -6.59 -8.62
N ALA A 20 -23.81 -5.67 -9.55
CA ALA A 20 -25.02 -4.86 -9.59
C ALA A 20 -26.26 -5.74 -9.73
N GLY A 21 -26.24 -6.75 -10.61
CA GLY A 21 -27.34 -7.71 -10.77
C GLY A 21 -27.63 -8.49 -9.48
N VAL A 22 -26.58 -8.97 -8.79
CA VAL A 22 -26.73 -9.65 -7.49
C VAL A 22 -27.34 -8.71 -6.45
N VAL A 23 -26.83 -7.48 -6.32
CA VAL A 23 -27.36 -6.50 -5.38
C VAL A 23 -28.82 -6.18 -5.65
N ILE A 24 -29.19 -5.96 -6.92
CA ILE A 24 -30.59 -5.70 -7.32
C ILE A 24 -31.47 -6.89 -6.93
N ALA A 25 -31.05 -8.11 -7.24
CA ALA A 25 -31.82 -9.31 -6.89
C ALA A 25 -31.95 -9.52 -5.37
N LEU A 26 -30.91 -9.21 -4.58
CA LEU A 26 -30.99 -9.22 -3.12
C LEU A 26 -31.96 -8.16 -2.59
N VAL A 27 -31.95 -6.95 -3.15
CA VAL A 27 -32.90 -5.88 -2.79
C VAL A 27 -34.34 -6.30 -3.09
N ILE A 28 -34.59 -6.88 -4.27
CA ILE A 28 -35.90 -7.41 -4.65
C ILE A 28 -36.35 -8.49 -3.66
N ALA A 29 -35.46 -9.42 -3.28
CA ALA A 29 -35.77 -10.46 -2.31
C ALA A 29 -36.14 -9.89 -0.93
N VAL A 30 -35.45 -8.83 -0.48
CA VAL A 30 -35.79 -8.13 0.78
C VAL A 30 -37.13 -7.42 0.70
N ILE A 31 -37.43 -6.74 -0.41
CA ILE A 31 -38.72 -6.08 -0.63
C ILE A 31 -39.86 -7.11 -0.63
N ALA A 32 -39.65 -8.26 -1.29
CA ALA A 32 -40.60 -9.37 -1.33
C ALA A 32 -40.76 -10.10 0.02
N THR A 33 -39.83 -9.92 0.95
CA THR A 33 -39.93 -10.50 2.30
C THR A 33 -40.95 -9.71 3.13
N PRO A 34 -41.88 -10.37 3.85
CA PRO A 34 -42.87 -9.69 4.69
C PRO A 34 -42.22 -8.79 5.74
N PRO A 35 -42.73 -7.56 5.99
CA PRO A 35 -42.12 -6.59 6.91
C PRO A 35 -41.86 -7.14 8.31
N ALA A 36 -42.77 -7.96 8.83
CA ALA A 36 -42.66 -8.60 10.14
C ALA A 36 -41.44 -9.54 10.25
N LEU A 37 -40.91 -10.05 9.13
CA LEU A 37 -39.82 -11.03 9.11
C LEU A 37 -38.47 -10.42 8.72
N ARG A 38 -38.40 -9.13 8.38
CA ARG A 38 -37.17 -8.47 7.91
C ARG A 38 -36.11 -8.25 8.99
N GLY A 39 -36.49 -8.28 10.27
CA GLY A 39 -35.61 -7.99 11.41
C GLY A 39 -35.39 -9.14 12.39
N HIS A 40 -36.04 -10.29 12.18
CA HIS A 40 -35.85 -11.43 13.08
C HIS A 40 -34.49 -12.09 12.86
N THR A 41 -33.77 -12.36 13.95
CA THR A 41 -32.66 -13.32 13.95
C THR A 41 -33.21 -14.62 13.41
N LEU A 42 -32.61 -15.11 12.32
CA LEU A 42 -33.17 -16.20 11.53
C LEU A 42 -33.16 -17.53 12.28
N THR A 43 -34.14 -17.67 13.15
CA THR A 43 -34.58 -18.92 13.71
C THR A 43 -35.28 -19.70 12.61
N THR A 44 -35.16 -21.00 12.75
CA THR A 44 -35.26 -22.04 11.75
C THR A 44 -36.62 -22.18 11.05
N ALA A 45 -37.64 -21.43 11.48
CA ALA A 45 -39.03 -21.61 11.07
C ALA A 45 -39.43 -20.90 9.75
N HIS A 46 -38.66 -19.92 9.27
CA HIS A 46 -39.10 -19.07 8.15
C HIS A 46 -38.40 -19.35 6.80
N MET A 47 -37.52 -20.36 6.72
CA MET A 47 -36.78 -20.69 5.48
C MET A 47 -37.65 -21.30 4.36
N ALA A 48 -38.87 -21.74 4.65
CA ALA A 48 -39.84 -22.16 3.63
C ALA A 48 -40.34 -20.99 2.76
N GLN A 49 -40.12 -19.73 3.17
CA GLN A 49 -40.49 -18.59 2.34
C GLN A 49 -39.49 -18.41 1.19
N PRO A 50 -39.95 -18.41 -0.08
CA PRO A 50 -39.07 -18.42 -1.24
C PRO A 50 -38.22 -17.14 -1.35
N ALA A 51 -38.74 -16.00 -0.90
CA ALA A 51 -38.00 -14.73 -0.88
C ALA A 51 -36.78 -14.79 0.06
N ILE A 52 -36.96 -15.38 1.25
CA ILE A 52 -35.88 -15.57 2.23
C ILE A 52 -34.88 -16.60 1.68
N ALA A 53 -35.34 -17.74 1.19
CA ALA A 53 -34.46 -18.76 0.61
C ALA A 53 -33.62 -18.19 -0.57
N ALA A 54 -34.25 -17.45 -1.49
CA ALA A 54 -33.57 -16.82 -2.61
C ALA A 54 -32.50 -15.82 -2.17
N PHE A 55 -32.79 -15.00 -1.15
CA PHE A 55 -31.82 -14.07 -0.57
C PHE A 55 -30.58 -14.82 -0.05
N TYR A 56 -30.77 -15.90 0.71
CA TYR A 56 -29.66 -16.68 1.25
C TYR A 56 -28.88 -17.41 0.18
N LEU A 57 -29.55 -18.05 -0.77
CA LEU A 57 -28.88 -18.77 -1.86
C LEU A 57 -28.03 -17.81 -2.69
N LEU A 58 -28.61 -16.69 -3.11
CA LEU A 58 -27.92 -15.72 -3.93
C LEU A 58 -26.78 -15.03 -3.16
N GLY A 59 -27.02 -14.64 -1.91
CA GLY A 59 -26.01 -14.01 -1.05
C GLY A 59 -24.83 -14.94 -0.79
N ASN A 60 -25.08 -16.16 -0.33
CA ASN A 60 -24.00 -17.10 -0.03
C ASN A 60 -23.28 -17.57 -1.31
N ALA A 61 -23.98 -17.76 -2.44
CA ALA A 61 -23.33 -18.07 -3.71
C ALA A 61 -22.40 -16.92 -4.17
N SER A 62 -22.83 -15.66 -3.97
CA SER A 62 -21.99 -14.50 -4.26
C SER A 62 -20.76 -14.44 -3.36
N PHE A 63 -20.88 -14.83 -2.08
CA PHE A 63 -19.77 -14.93 -1.15
C PHE A 63 -18.79 -16.04 -1.50
N VAL A 64 -19.25 -17.21 -1.96
CA VAL A 64 -18.36 -18.26 -2.49
C VAL A 64 -17.45 -17.68 -3.56
N TYR A 65 -18.03 -16.96 -4.53
CA TYR A 65 -17.25 -16.30 -5.58
C TYR A 65 -16.32 -15.22 -5.02
N ALA A 66 -16.82 -14.34 -4.15
CA ALA A 66 -16.09 -13.22 -3.59
C ALA A 66 -14.92 -13.64 -2.70
N TYR A 67 -14.96 -14.83 -2.09
CA TYR A 67 -13.86 -15.38 -1.31
C TYR A 67 -12.91 -16.24 -2.15
N LEU A 68 -13.45 -17.10 -3.01
CA LEU A 68 -12.65 -18.03 -3.79
C LEU A 68 -11.76 -17.33 -4.81
N ALA A 69 -12.29 -16.32 -5.52
CA ALA A 69 -11.50 -15.60 -6.51
C ALA A 69 -10.26 -14.95 -5.86
N PRO A 70 -10.37 -14.09 -4.83
CA PRO A 70 -9.20 -13.53 -4.15
C PRO A 70 -8.29 -14.60 -3.52
N ALA A 71 -8.80 -15.73 -3.04
CA ALA A 71 -7.98 -16.83 -2.54
C ALA A 71 -7.06 -17.39 -3.64
N LEU A 72 -7.60 -17.65 -4.83
CA LEU A 72 -6.83 -18.12 -5.98
C LEU A 72 -5.78 -17.10 -6.43
N TRP A 73 -6.15 -15.82 -6.47
CA TRP A 73 -5.20 -14.73 -6.75
C TRP A 73 -4.10 -14.69 -5.69
N ALA A 74 -4.43 -14.78 -4.41
CA ALA A 74 -3.48 -14.78 -3.32
C ALA A 74 -2.49 -15.96 -3.41
N VAL A 75 -2.96 -17.17 -3.75
CA VAL A 75 -2.08 -18.32 -4.01
C VAL A 75 -1.16 -18.06 -5.21
N ARG A 76 -1.68 -17.51 -6.30
CA ARG A 76 -0.89 -17.18 -7.49
C ARG A 76 0.19 -16.15 -7.18
N TYR A 77 -0.15 -15.07 -6.47
CA TYR A 77 0.82 -14.05 -6.07
C TYR A 77 1.81 -14.56 -5.02
N ALA A 78 1.41 -15.48 -4.14
CA ALA A 78 2.31 -16.11 -3.18
C ALA A 78 3.43 -16.90 -3.87
N ARG A 79 3.21 -17.43 -5.09
CA ARG A 79 4.24 -18.12 -5.87
C ARG A 79 5.30 -17.18 -6.44
N LEU A 80 4.97 -15.90 -6.63
CA LEU A 80 5.88 -14.87 -7.15
C LEU A 80 6.53 -14.03 -6.05
N ALA A 81 6.04 -14.16 -4.82
CA ALA A 81 6.46 -13.37 -3.68
C ALA A 81 7.70 -13.94 -2.99
N THR A 82 8.43 -13.09 -2.27
CA THR A 82 9.50 -13.54 -1.36
C THR A 82 8.93 -14.46 -0.28
N ARG A 83 9.76 -15.40 0.24
CA ARG A 83 9.33 -16.46 1.17
C ARG A 83 8.44 -15.96 2.31
N HIS A 84 8.75 -14.80 2.89
CA HIS A 84 7.97 -14.22 3.99
C HIS A 84 6.61 -13.68 3.51
N LEU A 85 6.55 -12.93 2.42
CA LEU A 85 5.29 -12.43 1.88
C LEU A 85 4.39 -13.58 1.37
N ALA A 86 5.01 -14.63 0.84
CA ALA A 86 4.31 -15.84 0.42
C ALA A 86 3.57 -16.52 1.58
N VAL A 87 4.13 -16.54 2.80
CA VAL A 87 3.46 -17.11 3.98
C VAL A 87 2.19 -16.32 4.32
N GLY A 88 2.27 -14.99 4.40
CA GLY A 88 1.10 -14.15 4.68
C GLY A 88 -0.02 -14.32 3.66
N LEU A 89 0.34 -14.35 2.37
CA LEU A 89 -0.63 -14.58 1.29
C LEU A 89 -1.24 -15.98 1.32
N ARG A 90 -0.48 -17.01 1.70
CA ARG A 90 -1.00 -18.38 1.86
C ARG A 90 -1.96 -18.50 3.05
N VAL A 91 -1.64 -17.87 4.18
CA VAL A 91 -2.52 -17.84 5.36
C VAL A 91 -3.81 -17.10 5.03
N MET A 92 -3.72 -15.96 4.34
CA MET A 92 -4.89 -15.22 3.86
C MET A 92 -5.73 -16.07 2.89
N ALA A 93 -5.08 -16.74 1.92
CA ALA A 93 -5.76 -17.61 0.97
C ALA A 93 -6.48 -18.78 1.67
N LEU A 94 -5.86 -19.36 2.70
CA LEU A 94 -6.47 -20.41 3.51
C LEU A 94 -7.73 -19.89 4.22
N GLY A 95 -7.67 -18.74 4.89
CA GLY A 95 -8.84 -18.13 5.54
C GLY A 95 -9.97 -17.84 4.56
N LEU A 96 -9.66 -17.26 3.41
CA LEU A 96 -10.63 -17.02 2.33
C LEU A 96 -11.22 -18.32 1.77
N PHE A 97 -10.40 -19.36 1.61
CA PHE A 97 -10.89 -20.66 1.16
C PHE A 97 -11.86 -21.28 2.17
N VAL A 98 -11.54 -21.24 3.46
CA VAL A 98 -12.45 -21.74 4.51
C VAL A 98 -13.75 -20.92 4.53
N LEU A 99 -13.71 -19.59 4.39
CA LEU A 99 -14.91 -18.75 4.25
C LEU A 99 -15.77 -19.13 3.02
N ALA A 100 -15.12 -19.47 1.90
CA ALA A 100 -15.82 -19.97 0.71
C ALA A 100 -16.52 -21.30 1.00
N VAL A 101 -15.85 -22.23 1.70
CA VAL A 101 -16.44 -23.51 2.11
C VAL A 101 -17.62 -23.29 3.07
N THR A 102 -17.49 -22.43 4.08
CA THR A 102 -18.59 -22.03 4.98
C THR A 102 -19.78 -21.48 4.20
N SER A 103 -19.53 -20.65 3.18
CA SER A 103 -20.59 -20.06 2.34
C SER A 103 -21.27 -21.12 1.47
N ALA A 104 -20.50 -22.02 0.85
CA ALA A 104 -21.06 -23.14 0.08
C ALA A 104 -21.88 -24.09 0.96
N ASN A 105 -21.39 -24.37 2.17
CA ASN A 105 -22.09 -25.16 3.17
C ASN A 105 -23.45 -24.53 3.54
N ARG A 106 -23.52 -23.19 3.67
CA ARG A 106 -24.80 -22.47 3.87
C ARG A 106 -25.75 -22.62 2.69
N VAL A 107 -25.25 -22.59 1.44
CA VAL A 107 -26.08 -22.82 0.25
C VAL A 107 -26.70 -24.22 0.30
N ILE A 108 -25.87 -25.25 0.51
CA ILE A 108 -26.32 -26.65 0.62
C ILE A 108 -27.38 -26.77 1.73
N TRP A 109 -27.13 -26.16 2.88
CA TRP A 109 -28.04 -26.23 4.02
C TRP A 109 -29.39 -25.57 3.76
N VAL A 110 -29.41 -24.43 3.05
CA VAL A 110 -30.67 -23.80 2.65
C VAL A 110 -31.44 -24.71 1.70
N CYS A 111 -30.78 -25.36 0.74
CA CYS A 111 -31.44 -26.33 -0.15
C CYS A 111 -32.04 -27.50 0.62
N LEU A 112 -31.28 -28.13 1.53
CA LEU A 112 -31.76 -29.27 2.32
C LEU A 112 -32.96 -28.92 3.21
N ARG A 113 -33.08 -27.65 3.60
CA ARG A 113 -34.17 -27.17 4.46
C ARG A 113 -35.46 -26.83 3.74
N ILE A 114 -35.42 -26.66 2.43
CA ILE A 114 -36.64 -26.46 1.63
C ILE A 114 -37.50 -27.74 1.73
N ASP A 115 -36.87 -28.92 1.78
CA ASP A 115 -37.56 -30.21 1.74
C ASP A 115 -37.87 -30.82 3.12
N ALA A 116 -37.12 -30.48 4.18
CA ALA A 116 -37.33 -31.02 5.51
C ALA A 116 -37.13 -29.96 6.62
N PRO A 117 -38.22 -29.45 7.24
CA PRO A 117 -38.11 -28.52 8.37
C PRO A 117 -37.65 -29.25 9.65
N GLY A 118 -36.33 -29.28 9.88
CA GLY A 118 -35.70 -29.85 11.08
C GLY A 118 -34.82 -28.86 11.85
N SER A 119 -34.68 -29.07 13.17
CA SER A 119 -33.77 -28.28 14.03
C SER A 119 -32.34 -28.82 13.92
N HIS A 120 -31.51 -28.14 13.12
CA HIS A 120 -30.09 -28.47 12.95
C HIS A 120 -29.20 -27.45 13.67
N GLN A 121 -29.41 -27.28 14.97
CA GLN A 121 -28.66 -26.31 15.79
C GLN A 121 -27.16 -26.60 15.78
N ALA A 122 -26.75 -27.87 15.82
CA ALA A 122 -25.36 -28.29 15.75
C ALA A 122 -24.66 -27.81 14.46
N PHE A 123 -25.34 -27.89 13.32
CA PHE A 123 -24.81 -27.40 12.05
C PHE A 123 -24.56 -25.89 12.08
N ASN A 124 -25.50 -25.13 12.64
CA ASN A 124 -25.35 -23.68 12.75
C ASN A 124 -24.16 -23.33 13.66
N THR A 125 -24.05 -23.96 14.83
CA THR A 125 -22.93 -23.73 15.77
C THR A 125 -21.58 -24.02 15.13
N VAL A 126 -21.42 -25.15 14.45
CA VAL A 126 -20.16 -25.51 13.76
C VAL A 126 -19.82 -24.49 12.67
N ASN A 127 -20.82 -24.08 11.89
CA ASN A 127 -20.63 -23.17 10.78
C ASN A 127 -20.28 -21.74 11.24
N TRP A 128 -20.82 -21.29 12.37
CA TRP A 128 -20.44 -20.04 13.02
C TRP A 128 -19.01 -20.07 13.53
N SER A 129 -18.65 -21.10 14.29
CA SER A 129 -17.27 -21.26 14.79
C SER A 129 -16.26 -21.30 13.63
N MET A 130 -16.57 -22.05 12.56
CA MET A 130 -15.69 -22.15 11.39
C MET A 130 -15.53 -20.81 10.69
N ASN A 131 -16.61 -20.01 10.61
CA ASN A 131 -16.56 -18.66 10.05
C ASN A 131 -15.63 -17.74 10.85
N ASP A 132 -15.74 -17.74 12.18
CA ASP A 132 -14.96 -16.85 13.04
C ASP A 132 -13.46 -17.17 12.99
N TRP A 133 -13.12 -18.47 13.01
CA TRP A 133 -11.74 -18.92 12.82
C TRP A 133 -11.19 -18.56 11.44
N ALA A 134 -11.99 -18.74 10.38
CA ALA A 134 -11.58 -18.41 9.02
C ALA A 134 -11.34 -16.91 8.83
N LEU A 135 -12.19 -16.08 9.42
CA LEU A 135 -12.05 -14.62 9.43
C LEU A 135 -10.79 -14.20 10.20
N GLY A 136 -10.52 -14.80 11.35
CA GLY A 136 -9.29 -14.59 12.11
C GLY A 136 -8.04 -14.93 11.30
N LEU A 137 -8.01 -16.11 10.65
CA LEU A 137 -6.91 -16.52 9.78
C LEU A 137 -6.71 -15.56 8.60
N GLY A 138 -7.81 -15.16 7.95
CA GLY A 138 -7.79 -14.19 6.86
C GLY A 138 -7.17 -12.85 7.28
N LEU A 139 -7.58 -12.31 8.43
CA LEU A 139 -7.07 -11.07 9.00
C LEU A 139 -5.59 -11.18 9.42
N ILE A 140 -5.18 -12.30 10.02
CA ILE A 140 -3.77 -12.55 10.38
C ILE A 140 -2.90 -12.58 9.11
N GLY A 141 -3.34 -13.27 8.05
CA GLY A 141 -2.61 -13.30 6.78
C GLY A 141 -2.50 -11.93 6.12
N LEU A 142 -3.60 -11.16 6.13
CA LEU A 142 -3.66 -9.81 5.57
C LEU A 142 -2.77 -8.84 6.37
N THR A 143 -2.90 -8.80 7.69
CA THR A 143 -2.10 -7.91 8.55
C THR A 143 -0.62 -8.24 8.50
N TYR A 144 -0.24 -9.52 8.46
CA TYR A 144 1.15 -9.94 8.33
C TYR A 144 1.75 -9.49 6.99
N SER A 145 1.05 -9.72 5.87
CA SER A 145 1.53 -9.33 4.55
C SER A 145 1.65 -7.82 4.39
N ALA A 146 0.62 -7.06 4.81
CA ALA A 146 0.62 -5.61 4.77
C ALA A 146 1.70 -5.01 5.69
N GLY A 147 1.81 -5.50 6.93
CA GLY A 147 2.79 -5.03 7.90
C GLY A 147 4.23 -5.24 7.43
N ARG A 148 4.53 -6.37 6.80
CA ARG A 148 5.87 -6.65 6.25
C ARG A 148 6.18 -5.79 5.02
N GLN A 149 5.23 -5.54 4.13
CA GLN A 149 5.42 -4.63 3.00
C GLN A 149 5.72 -3.21 3.48
N LEU A 150 4.97 -2.73 4.47
CA LEU A 150 5.23 -1.44 5.10
C LEU A 150 6.61 -1.41 5.75
N ALA A 151 7.01 -2.47 6.47
CA ALA A 151 8.33 -2.55 7.07
C ALA A 151 9.47 -2.47 6.04
N VAL A 152 9.35 -3.15 4.90
CA VAL A 152 10.35 -3.08 3.82
C VAL A 152 10.42 -1.68 3.21
N GLN A 153 9.26 -1.06 2.93
CA GLN A 153 9.20 0.31 2.41
C GLN A 153 9.77 1.34 3.40
N VAL A 154 9.46 1.19 4.69
CA VAL A 154 10.01 2.07 5.73
C VAL A 154 11.51 1.88 5.85
N ARG A 155 11.99 0.63 5.84
CA ARG A 155 13.41 0.31 5.95
C ARG A 155 14.24 0.83 4.78
N SER A 156 13.68 0.91 3.57
CA SER A 156 14.38 1.53 2.44
C SER A 156 14.38 3.06 2.50
N VAL A 157 13.31 3.68 3.01
CA VAL A 157 13.18 5.15 3.05
C VAL A 157 13.93 5.78 4.23
N VAL A 158 14.04 5.09 5.37
CA VAL A 158 14.66 5.65 6.59
C VAL A 158 16.13 6.02 6.39
N PRO A 159 17.02 5.15 5.87
CA PRO A 159 18.42 5.49 5.62
C PRO A 159 18.57 6.67 4.65
N GLN A 160 17.77 6.68 3.58
CA GLN A 160 17.83 7.74 2.58
C GLN A 160 17.34 9.09 3.12
N ARG A 161 16.39 9.10 4.05
CA ARG A 161 16.00 10.31 4.79
C ARG A 161 17.08 10.77 5.76
N ARG A 162 17.79 9.85 6.42
CA ARG A 162 18.94 10.18 7.29
C ARG A 162 20.06 10.82 6.48
N MET A 163 20.47 10.19 5.38
CA MET A 163 21.46 10.75 4.46
C MET A 163 21.01 12.09 3.88
N TYR A 164 19.73 12.25 3.49
CA TYR A 164 19.21 13.54 3.03
C TYR A 164 19.32 14.65 4.10
N ARG A 165 19.09 14.32 5.39
CA ARG A 165 19.26 15.26 6.50
C ARG A 165 20.73 15.59 6.73
N GLU A 166 21.62 14.61 6.64
CA GLU A 166 23.07 14.79 6.77
C GLU A 166 23.68 15.62 5.63
N LEU A 167 23.16 15.49 4.40
CA LEU A 167 23.56 16.33 3.27
C LEU A 167 22.98 17.75 3.31
N THR A 168 21.96 18.01 4.15
CA THR A 168 21.33 19.34 4.23
C THR A 168 22.30 20.44 4.66
N PRO A 169 23.11 20.31 5.73
CA PRO A 169 24.08 21.36 6.12
C PRO A 169 25.13 21.65 5.03
N LEU A 170 25.62 20.61 4.35
CA LEU A 170 26.59 20.76 3.26
C LEU A 170 25.97 21.48 2.06
N TRP A 171 24.77 21.07 1.65
CA TRP A 171 24.04 21.73 0.57
C TRP A 171 23.73 23.20 0.90
N THR A 172 23.36 23.53 2.14
CA THR A 172 23.12 24.92 2.53
C THR A 172 24.37 25.79 2.46
N ALA A 173 25.53 25.27 2.87
CA ALA A 173 26.80 26.01 2.77
C ALA A 173 27.21 26.22 1.31
N LEU A 174 27.03 25.20 0.47
CA LEU A 174 27.32 25.22 -0.96
C LEU A 174 26.40 26.20 -1.72
N ALA A 175 25.10 26.12 -1.47
CA ALA A 175 24.08 27.00 -2.08
C ALA A 175 24.27 28.47 -1.66
N ALA A 176 24.72 28.73 -0.43
CA ALA A 176 25.04 30.08 0.04
C ALA A 176 26.35 30.64 -0.55
N ALA A 177 27.27 29.78 -1.01
CA ALA A 177 28.52 30.17 -1.64
C ALA A 177 28.40 30.31 -3.16
N TYR A 178 27.56 29.49 -3.80
CA TYR A 178 27.36 29.45 -5.25
C TYR A 178 25.87 29.35 -5.60
N PRO A 179 25.12 30.47 -5.56
CA PRO A 179 23.69 30.47 -5.85
C PRO A 179 23.40 30.09 -7.31
N GLU A 180 24.32 30.34 -8.26
CA GLU A 180 24.16 29.95 -9.67
C GLU A 180 24.16 28.44 -9.92
N LEU A 181 24.63 27.62 -8.97
CA LEU A 181 24.66 26.16 -9.07
C LEU A 181 23.34 25.51 -8.61
N VAL A 182 22.44 26.28 -8.01
CA VAL A 182 21.16 25.77 -7.52
C VAL A 182 20.15 25.81 -8.66
N LEU A 183 19.86 24.64 -9.24
CA LEU A 183 19.07 24.55 -10.47
C LEU A 183 17.59 24.96 -10.33
N ASN A 184 17.09 25.25 -9.13
CA ASN A 184 15.83 25.97 -8.87
C ASN A 184 15.60 26.14 -7.35
N VAL A 185 15.35 27.37 -6.90
CA VAL A 185 14.84 27.63 -5.55
C VAL A 185 13.40 27.13 -5.49
N GLU A 186 13.21 25.96 -4.90
CA GLU A 186 11.87 25.39 -4.76
C GLU A 186 11.06 26.26 -3.78
N PRO A 187 9.80 26.64 -4.10
CA PRO A 187 9.01 27.56 -3.29
C PRO A 187 8.92 27.08 -1.85
N HIS A 188 9.34 27.94 -0.94
CA HIS A 188 9.25 27.74 0.51
C HIS A 188 7.77 27.90 0.88
N GLY A 189 7.04 26.81 1.18
CA GLY A 189 5.65 26.99 1.60
C GLY A 189 4.73 25.78 1.78
N SER A 190 5.09 24.56 1.36
CA SER A 190 4.14 23.44 1.50
C SER A 190 4.35 22.66 2.81
N ARG A 191 3.46 22.90 3.79
CA ARG A 191 3.33 22.19 5.09
C ARG A 191 3.28 20.66 4.98
N TRP A 192 2.93 20.14 3.80
CA TRP A 192 2.78 18.71 3.50
C TRP A 192 4.05 18.07 2.91
N ARG A 193 5.18 18.79 2.86
CA ARG A 193 6.49 18.31 2.38
C ARG A 193 6.99 17.00 3.04
N PRO A 194 6.82 16.74 4.35
CA PRO A 194 7.37 15.55 5.00
C PRO A 194 6.70 14.23 4.58
N PHE A 195 5.47 14.31 4.08
CA PHE A 195 4.62 13.14 3.78
C PHE A 195 4.66 12.71 2.31
N ARG A 196 5.35 13.45 1.42
CA ARG A 196 5.50 13.05 0.01
C ARG A 196 6.64 12.05 -0.17
N PHE A 197 6.44 10.82 0.29
CA PHE A 197 7.38 9.70 0.18
C PHE A 197 7.95 9.49 -1.24
N ARG A 198 7.11 9.70 -2.25
CA ARG A 198 7.43 9.39 -3.65
C ARG A 198 8.41 10.37 -4.32
N ARG A 199 8.54 11.60 -3.81
CA ARG A 199 9.49 12.60 -4.34
C ARG A 199 10.80 12.70 -3.55
N THR A 200 10.94 11.97 -2.44
CA THR A 200 12.17 11.98 -1.63
C THR A 200 13.36 11.41 -2.40
N HIS A 201 13.13 10.39 -3.23
CA HIS A 201 14.17 9.76 -4.04
C HIS A 201 14.73 10.72 -5.09
N GLU A 202 13.85 11.34 -5.89
CA GLU A 202 14.23 12.34 -6.90
C GLU A 202 14.95 13.55 -6.26
N ARG A 203 14.47 14.02 -5.10
CA ARG A 203 15.08 15.13 -4.36
C ARG A 203 16.45 14.79 -3.79
N PHE A 204 16.62 13.58 -3.28
CA PHE A 204 17.91 13.10 -2.79
C PHE A 204 18.92 13.02 -3.93
N TYR A 205 18.57 12.37 -5.05
CA TYR A 205 19.46 12.28 -6.21
C TYR A 205 19.80 13.64 -6.79
N ARG A 206 18.83 14.57 -6.85
CA ARG A 206 19.09 15.94 -7.32
C ARG A 206 20.08 16.68 -6.42
N ARG A 207 19.86 16.69 -5.10
CA ARG A 207 20.81 17.30 -4.14
C ARG A 207 22.19 16.64 -4.19
N LEU A 208 22.26 15.33 -4.42
CA LEU A 208 23.52 14.61 -4.56
C LEU A 208 24.31 15.08 -5.79
N ILE A 209 23.64 15.22 -6.94
CA ILE A 209 24.25 15.73 -8.18
C ILE A 209 24.72 17.17 -7.97
N GLU A 210 23.90 18.04 -7.39
CA GLU A 210 24.28 19.44 -7.09
C GLU A 210 25.48 19.53 -6.15
N CYS A 211 25.54 18.69 -5.10
CA CYS A 211 26.69 18.62 -4.21
C CYS A 211 27.94 18.12 -4.94
N ARG A 212 27.81 17.10 -5.79
CA ARG A 212 28.93 16.57 -6.59
C ARG A 212 29.48 17.63 -7.54
N ASP A 213 28.61 18.31 -8.28
CA ASP A 213 29.02 19.34 -9.26
C ASP A 213 29.65 20.55 -8.58
N GLY A 214 29.11 20.98 -7.43
CA GLY A 214 29.72 22.04 -6.64
C GLY A 214 31.07 21.64 -6.06
N LEU A 215 31.21 20.41 -5.55
CA LEU A 215 32.49 19.90 -5.04
C LEU A 215 33.55 19.76 -6.15
N VAL A 216 33.18 19.32 -7.35
CA VAL A 216 34.11 19.28 -8.50
C VAL A 216 34.63 20.68 -8.85
N ARG A 217 33.79 21.71 -8.80
CA ARG A 217 34.21 23.10 -9.01
C ARG A 217 35.05 23.67 -7.87
N LEU A 218 34.80 23.24 -6.63
CA LEU A 218 35.52 23.67 -5.44
C LEU A 218 36.84 22.93 -5.20
N SER A 219 37.04 21.74 -5.80
CA SER A 219 38.22 20.90 -5.58
C SER A 219 39.55 21.63 -5.76
N PRO A 220 39.76 22.54 -6.75
CA PRO A 220 41.03 23.24 -6.92
C PRO A 220 41.26 24.32 -5.85
N SER A 221 40.20 24.84 -5.23
CA SER A 221 40.28 25.83 -4.15
C SER A 221 40.42 25.16 -2.79
N LEU A 222 39.74 24.03 -2.57
CA LEU A 222 39.88 23.21 -1.36
C LEU A 222 41.27 22.61 -1.23
N ALA A 223 41.88 22.15 -2.33
CA ALA A 223 43.26 21.65 -2.35
C ALA A 223 44.30 22.71 -1.92
N ARG A 224 43.97 24.00 -2.00
CA ARG A 224 44.84 25.10 -1.53
C ARG A 224 44.66 25.44 -0.05
N VAL A 225 43.48 25.18 0.50
CA VAL A 225 43.11 25.60 1.86
C VAL A 225 43.30 24.46 2.87
N ALA A 226 43.13 23.21 2.42
CA ALA A 226 43.28 22.04 3.27
C ALA A 226 44.01 20.90 2.51
N PRO A 227 45.31 21.06 2.20
CA PRO A 227 46.08 20.10 1.40
C PRO A 227 46.26 18.72 2.05
N GLU A 228 46.15 18.62 3.38
CA GLU A 228 46.32 17.36 4.13
C GLU A 228 45.03 16.84 4.80
N ALA A 229 43.89 17.51 4.62
CA ALA A 229 42.64 17.05 5.23
C ALA A 229 42.06 15.87 4.45
N ASP A 230 41.65 14.80 5.14
CA ASP A 230 40.85 13.72 4.56
C ASP A 230 39.40 14.20 4.33
N LEU A 231 39.23 14.96 3.25
CA LEU A 231 37.96 15.53 2.81
C LEU A 231 36.98 14.46 2.30
N ALA A 232 37.45 13.24 2.01
CA ALA A 232 36.65 12.15 1.45
C ALA A 232 36.12 11.19 2.54
N GLY A 233 36.86 10.99 3.63
CA GLY A 233 36.49 10.13 4.76
C GLY A 233 35.82 10.85 5.94
N GLY A 234 35.92 12.18 6.02
CA GLY A 234 35.42 12.97 7.15
C GLY A 234 33.89 13.18 7.20
N PRO A 235 33.31 13.44 8.39
CA PRO A 235 31.89 13.78 8.53
C PRO A 235 31.53 15.05 7.75
N ALA A 236 30.37 15.06 7.08
CA ALA A 236 29.92 16.14 6.20
C ALA A 236 29.94 17.55 6.83
N GLY A 237 29.85 17.64 8.16
CA GLY A 237 29.97 18.90 8.91
C GLY A 237 31.38 19.51 8.93
N GLN A 238 32.44 18.70 8.90
CA GLN A 238 33.82 19.19 8.81
C GLN A 238 34.11 19.74 7.42
N LEU A 239 33.67 19.03 6.37
CA LEU A 239 33.78 19.49 4.99
C LEU A 239 33.03 20.82 4.78
N ALA A 240 31.85 20.99 5.38
CA ALA A 240 31.09 22.24 5.34
C ALA A 240 31.83 23.41 6.02
N ARG A 241 32.57 23.16 7.10
CA ARG A 241 33.43 24.19 7.75
C ARG A 241 34.58 24.60 6.85
N HIS A 242 35.32 23.65 6.27
CA HIS A 242 36.43 23.95 5.37
C HIS A 242 35.98 24.68 4.09
N ILE A 243 34.77 24.39 3.57
CA ILE A 243 34.18 25.17 2.47
C ILE A 243 33.90 26.63 2.89
N SER A 244 33.44 26.83 4.12
CA SER A 244 33.17 28.17 4.68
C SER A 244 34.48 28.96 4.92
N GLU A 245 35.53 28.28 5.39
CA GLU A 245 36.87 28.85 5.59
C GLU A 245 37.54 29.17 4.24
N ALA A 246 37.46 28.26 3.27
CA ALA A 246 37.95 28.50 1.91
C ALA A 246 37.24 29.68 1.22
N ARG A 247 35.97 29.93 1.55
CA ARG A 247 35.23 31.11 1.10
C ARG A 247 35.78 32.39 1.73
N ALA A 248 36.12 32.38 3.01
CA ALA A 248 36.70 33.55 3.69
C ALA A 248 38.07 33.94 3.11
N LEU A 249 38.82 32.96 2.59
CA LEU A 249 40.11 33.15 1.92
C LEU A 249 40.00 33.56 0.44
N LYS A 250 38.82 33.49 -0.18
CA LYS A 250 38.63 33.88 -1.59
C LYS A 250 38.58 35.41 -1.68
N PRO A 251 39.61 36.09 -2.22
CA PRO A 251 39.55 37.55 -2.38
C PRO A 251 38.39 37.91 -3.30
N ALA A 252 37.62 38.90 -2.90
CA ALA A 252 36.46 39.40 -3.63
C ALA A 252 36.89 40.05 -4.96
N THR A 253 37.12 39.27 -6.02
CA THR A 253 37.28 39.85 -7.37
C THR A 253 36.83 38.88 -8.46
N ARG A 254 35.74 39.24 -9.15
CA ARG A 254 35.80 39.71 -10.54
C ARG A 254 34.44 40.30 -10.94
N THR A 255 34.29 41.60 -10.78
CA THR A 255 33.35 42.39 -11.59
C THR A 255 33.77 42.21 -13.06
N PRO A 256 32.85 41.86 -13.97
CA PRO A 256 33.20 41.76 -15.38
C PRO A 256 33.43 43.18 -15.92
N ARG A 257 34.67 43.50 -16.31
CA ARG A 257 34.94 44.64 -17.20
C ARG A 257 34.29 44.32 -18.54
N ARG A 258 33.25 45.07 -18.88
CA ARG A 258 32.72 45.17 -20.25
C ARG A 258 33.80 45.80 -21.12
N HIS A 259 34.20 45.10 -22.18
CA HIS A 259 34.73 45.72 -23.40
C HIS A 259 33.60 45.74 -24.41
#